data_AF-A0A639PV86-F1
#
_entry.id   AF-A0A639PV86-F1
#
_cell.length_a   1.000
_cell.length_b   1.000
_cell.length_c   1.000
_cell.angle_alpha   90.00
_cell.angle_beta   90.00
_cell.angle_gamma   90.00
#
_symmetry.space_group_name_H-M   'P 1'
#
loop_
_entity.id
_entity.type
_entity.pdbx_description
1 polymer ?
#
loop_
_entity_poly.entity_id
_entity_poly.type
_entity_poly.pdbx_seq_one_letter_code
_entity_poly.pdbx_strand_id
1 'polypeptide(L)' 'MPLTVSGCPRVTPCRLERSAPSSNGDLNAVLDETEAAWAVCADKVDTIIACQERDSEQTAVLTQRPE' A
#
# COMPACT_ATOMS: atom_id res chain seq x y z
N MET A 1 2.02 -31.84 5.87
CA MET A 1 2.58 -30.52 5.52
C MET A 1 1.52 -29.47 5.82
N PRO A 2 1.77 -28.47 6.67
CA PRO A 2 0.84 -27.37 6.85
C PRO A 2 0.86 -26.47 5.61
N LEU A 3 -0.32 -26.16 5.07
CA LEU A 3 -0.47 -25.17 4.01
C LEU A 3 -0.38 -23.79 4.67
N THR A 4 0.72 -23.07 4.48
CA THR A 4 0.77 -21.64 4.79
C THR A 4 -0.10 -20.89 3.79
N VAL A 5 -1.27 -20.41 4.22
CA VAL A 5 -2.02 -19.40 3.46
C VAL A 5 -1.27 -18.08 3.63
N SER A 6 -0.51 -17.70 2.62
CA SER A 6 0.17 -16.40 2.56
C SER A 6 -0.84 -15.31 2.18
N GLY A 7 -1.60 -14.82 3.16
CA GLY A 7 -2.51 -13.68 2.96
C GLY A 7 -1.79 -12.34 2.86
N CYS A 8 -2.54 -11.28 2.54
CA CYS A 8 -1.97 -9.95 2.37
C CYS A 8 -1.30 -9.35 3.62
N PRO A 9 -0.20 -8.58 3.43
CA PRO A 9 0.51 -7.96 4.54
C PRO A 9 -0.38 -6.94 5.26
N ARG A 10 -0.18 -6.82 6.57
CA ARG A 10 -0.85 -5.78 7.37
C ARG A 10 -0.35 -4.41 6.94
N VAL A 11 -1.24 -3.59 6.40
CA VAL A 11 -0.92 -2.21 6.00
C VAL A 11 -1.23 -1.20 7.11
N THR A 12 -0.44 -0.14 7.13
CA THR A 12 -0.65 1.03 8.00
C THR A 12 -1.28 2.15 7.18
N PRO A 13 -2.22 2.93 7.77
CA PRO A 13 -2.81 4.07 7.07
C PRO A 13 -1.74 5.05 6.61
N CYS A 14 -1.92 5.61 5.41
CA CYS A 14 -1.13 6.76 4.99
C CYS A 14 -1.47 7.97 5.86
N ARG A 15 -0.46 8.76 6.21
CA ARG A 15 -0.63 10.01 6.94
C ARG A 15 0.18 11.10 6.26
N LEU A 16 -0.43 12.27 6.20
CA LEU A 16 0.23 13.53 5.92
C LEU A 16 0.27 14.32 7.21
N GLU A 17 1.47 14.65 7.65
CA GLU A 17 1.64 15.47 8.84
C GLU A 17 1.24 16.91 8.55
N ARG A 18 0.65 17.57 9.55
CA ARG A 18 0.31 18.99 9.43
C ARG A 18 1.61 19.79 9.35
N SER A 19 1.74 20.59 8.31
CA SER A 19 2.80 21.58 8.17
C SER A 19 2.29 23.00 8.42
N ALA A 20 3.20 23.90 8.78
CA ALA A 20 2.94 25.32 8.96
C ALA A 20 4.15 26.13 8.45
N PRO A 21 4.39 26.14 7.12
CA PRO A 21 5.55 26.83 6.55
C PRO A 21 5.48 28.34 6.84
N SER A 22 6.62 28.93 7.21
CA SER A 22 6.73 30.36 7.56
C SER A 22 7.40 31.18 6.46
N SER A 23 8.05 30.51 5.52
CA SER A 23 8.73 31.10 4.37
C SER A 23 8.41 30.32 3.08
N ASN A 24 8.71 30.91 1.92
CA ASN A 24 8.59 30.21 0.64
C ASN A 24 9.59 29.04 0.54
N GLY A 25 10.73 29.13 1.23
CA GLY A 25 11.69 28.02 1.33
C GLY A 25 11.09 26.84 2.09
N ASP A 26 10.46 27.13 3.23
CA ASP A 26 9.76 26.11 4.04
C ASP A 26 8.60 25.50 3.25
N LEU A 27 7.87 26.31 2.48
CA LEU A 27 6.76 25.85 1.64
C LEU A 27 7.25 24.89 0.56
N ASN A 28 8.37 25.19 -0.09
CA ASN A 28 8.98 24.29 -1.08
C ASN A 28 9.43 22.98 -0.44
N ALA A 29 10.08 23.03 0.74
CA ALA A 29 10.46 21.82 1.46
C ALA A 29 9.24 20.96 1.84
N VAL A 30 8.16 21.59 2.32
CA VAL A 30 6.88 20.91 2.62
C VAL A 30 6.26 20.29 1.37
N LEU A 31 6.40 20.94 0.20
CA LEU A 31 5.92 20.39 -1.06
C LEU A 31 6.67 19.09 -1.40
N ASP A 32 8.01 19.12 -1.34
CA ASP A 32 8.85 17.93 -1.59
C ASP A 32 8.51 16.79 -0.60
N GLU A 33 8.34 17.12 0.68
CA GLU A 33 7.94 16.16 1.73
C GLU A 33 6.55 15.56 1.47
N THR A 34 5.61 16.38 1.01
CA THR A 34 4.24 15.94 0.69
C THR A 34 4.24 15.00 -0.51
N GLU A 35 4.99 15.32 -1.56
CA GLU A 35 5.13 14.46 -2.74
C GLU A 35 5.76 13.12 -2.38
N ALA A 36 6.81 13.12 -1.55
CA ALA A 36 7.44 11.90 -1.06
C ALA A 36 6.46 11.04 -0.22
N ALA A 37 5.68 11.66 0.67
CA ALA A 37 4.67 10.96 1.47
C ALA A 37 3.56 10.35 0.60
N TRP A 38 3.20 10.99 -0.51
CA TRP A 38 2.23 10.48 -1.48
C TRP A 38 2.78 9.29 -2.26
N ALA A 39 4.04 9.37 -2.71
CA ALA A 39 4.70 8.25 -3.38
C ALA A 39 4.71 6.99 -2.50
N VAL A 40 5.10 7.13 -1.23
CA VAL A 40 5.06 6.02 -0.26
C VAL A 40 3.64 5.48 -0.07
N CYS A 41 2.63 6.35 -0.10
CA CYS A 41 1.25 5.90 0.00
C CYS A 41 0.79 5.12 -1.23
N ALA A 42 1.13 5.59 -2.42
CA ALA A 42 0.82 4.91 -3.67
C ALA A 42 1.44 3.51 -3.72
N ASP A 43 2.72 3.37 -3.35
CA ASP A 43 3.41 2.08 -3.28
C ASP A 43 2.70 1.08 -2.35
N LYS A 44 2.16 1.55 -1.21
CA LYS A 44 1.37 0.72 -0.31
C LYS A 44 0.07 0.25 -0.97
N VAL A 45 -0.64 1.14 -1.66
CA VAL A 45 -1.89 0.81 -2.36
C VAL A 45 -1.63 -0.21 -3.45
N ASP A 46 -0.60 -0.02 -4.26
CA ASP A 46 -0.23 -0.94 -5.34
C ASP A 46 0.14 -2.32 -4.78
N THR A 47 0.87 -2.37 -3.66
CA THR A 47 1.18 -3.62 -2.96
C THR A 47 -0.08 -4.35 -2.49
N ILE A 48 -1.08 -3.62 -1.97
CA ILE A 48 -2.36 -4.21 -1.54
C ILE A 48 -3.11 -4.77 -2.76
N ILE A 49 -3.21 -3.99 -3.85
CA ILE A 49 -3.89 -4.40 -5.09
C ILE A 49 -3.26 -5.68 -5.63
N ALA A 50 -1.94 -5.68 -5.83
CA ALA A 50 -1.22 -6.85 -6.34
C ALA A 50 -1.39 -8.08 -5.44
N CYS A 51 -1.53 -7.86 -4.13
CA CYS A 51 -1.83 -8.95 -3.22
C CYS A 51 -3.26 -9.47 -3.36
N GLN A 52 -4.24 -8.58 -3.42
CA GLN A 52 -5.66 -8.95 -3.58
C GLN A 52 -5.90 -9.71 -4.89
N GLU A 53 -5.21 -9.33 -5.96
CA GLU A 53 -5.26 -10.04 -7.25
C GLU A 53 -4.76 -11.48 -7.11
N ARG A 54 -3.58 -11.68 -6.52
CA ARG A 54 -3.03 -13.02 -6.24
C ARG A 54 -3.92 -13.88 -5.34
N ASP A 55 -4.48 -13.30 -4.28
CA ASP A 55 -5.37 -14.01 -3.36
C ASP A 55 -6.67 -14.42 -4.09
N SER A 56 -7.18 -13.58 -4.99
CA SER A 56 -8.36 -13.86 -5.81
C SER A 56 -8.09 -14.97 -6.82
N GLU A 57 -6.94 -14.94 -7.50
CA GLU A 57 -6.49 -16.00 -8.40
C GLU A 57 -6.37 -17.35 -7.68
N GLN A 58 -5.73 -17.37 -6.52
CA GLN A 58 -5.57 -18.60 -5.71
C GLN A 58 -6.93 -19.14 -5.26
N THR A 59 -7.85 -18.26 -4.84
CA THR A 59 -9.22 -18.65 -4.48
C THR A 59 -9.95 -19.26 -5.67
N ALA A 60 -9.81 -18.69 -6.87
CA ALA A 60 -10.40 -19.23 -8.09
C ALA A 60 -9.85 -20.62 -8.43
N VAL A 61 -8.52 -20.84 -8.35
CA VAL A 61 -7.88 -22.14 -8.60
C VAL A 61 -8.37 -23.20 -7.62
N LEU A 62 -8.43 -22.87 -6.33
CA LEU A 62 -8.92 -23.78 -5.29
C LEU A 62 -10.39 -24.17 -5.53
N THR A 63 -11.21 -23.24 -6.03
CA THR A 63 -12.63 -23.49 -6.33
C THR A 63 -12.82 -24.36 -7.58
N GLN A 64 -11.88 -24.31 -8.54
CA GLN A 64 -11.96 -25.04 -9.81
C GLN A 64 -11.43 -26.48 -9.75
N ARG A 65 -10.66 -26.87 -8.72
CA ARG A 65 -10.15 -28.25 -8.59
C ARG A 65 -11.29 -29.18 -8.14
N PRO A 66 -11.80 -30.10 -8.99
CA PRO A 66 -12.73 -31.13 -8.55
C PRO A 66 -11.96 -32.15 -7.70
N GLU A 67 -12.64 -32.75 -6.72
CA GLU A 67 -12.14 -33.92 -5.98
C GLU A 67 -11.89 -35.13 -6.90
#